data_AF-A0A140ETK6-F1
#
_entry.id   AF-A0A140ETK6-F1
#
_cell.length_a   1.000
_cell.length_b   1.000
_cell.length_c   1.000
_cell.angle_alpha   90.00
_cell.angle_beta   90.00
_cell.angle_gamma   90.00
#
_symmetry.space_group_name_H-M   'P 1'
#
loop_
_entity.id
_entity.type
_entity.pdbx_description
1 polymer ?
#
loop_
_entity_poly.entity_id
_entity_poly.type
_entity_poly.pdbx_seq_one_letter_code
_entity_poly.pdbx_strand_id
1 'polypeptide(L)'
;ILAAFRVTPLPGVPPEEAGAAVAAQSSTGTWTTVWTDGLTSLDRYKGRCYLIEAVVGEDNQYMAYVPYPLDLFEEGSVTNM
;
A
#
# COMPACT_ATOMS: atom_id res chain seq x y z
N ILE A 1 -11.68 -0.97 1.56
CA ILE A 1 -11.13 -1.04 2.94
C ILE A 1 -10.09 0.08 3.11
N LEU A 2 -9.97 0.69 4.29
CA LEU A 2 -8.92 1.67 4.61
C LEU A 2 -8.02 1.08 5.70
N ALA A 3 -6.70 1.11 5.50
CA ALA A 3 -5.71 0.73 6.50
C ALA A 3 -4.79 1.90 6.83
N ALA A 4 -4.37 1.99 8.09
CA ALA A 4 -3.34 2.90 8.57
C ALA A 4 -2.15 2.07 9.07
N PHE A 5 -1.00 2.22 8.43
CA PHE A 5 0.22 1.50 8.78
C PHE A 5 1.19 2.43 9.49
N ARG A 6 1.71 2.02 10.65
CA ARG A 6 2.89 2.65 11.25
C ARG A 6 4.13 2.07 10.57
N VAL A 7 4.80 2.87 9.75
CA VAL A 7 5.93 2.47 8.91
C VAL A 7 7.21 3.14 9.41
N THR A 8 8.28 2.35 9.47
CA THR A 8 9.65 2.83 9.75
C THR A 8 10.53 2.50 8.55
N PRO A 9 10.75 3.44 7.61
CA PRO A 9 11.59 3.21 6.44
C PRO A 9 13.04 2.92 6.84
N LEU A 10 13.75 2.14 6.02
CA LEU A 10 15.20 2.00 6.15
C LEU A 10 15.90 3.35 5.89
N PRO A 11 17.10 3.60 6.45
CA PRO A 11 17.86 4.80 6.17
C PRO A 11 18.06 5.02 4.66
N GLY A 12 17.73 6.23 4.19
CA GLY A 12 17.81 6.59 2.77
C GLY A 12 16.60 6.19 1.91
N VAL A 13 15.61 5.49 2.47
CA VAL A 13 14.34 5.22 1.79
C VAL A 13 13.34 6.33 2.13
N PRO A 14 12.79 7.06 1.14
CA PRO A 14 11.75 8.05 1.37
C PRO A 14 10.49 7.41 1.97
N PRO A 15 9.78 8.08 2.89
CA PRO A 15 8.53 7.55 3.44
C PRO A 15 7.46 7.35 2.35
N GLU A 16 7.46 8.17 1.30
CA GLU A 16 6.59 8.01 0.12
C GLU A 16 6.82 6.69 -0.59
N GLU A 17 8.08 6.29 -0.78
CA GLU A 17 8.44 5.01 -1.40
C GLU A 17 8.05 3.86 -0.50
N ALA A 18 8.30 3.97 0.82
CA ALA A 18 7.90 2.94 1.77
C ALA A 18 6.37 2.74 1.80
N GLY A 19 5.59 3.83 1.81
CA GLY A 19 4.14 3.78 1.75
C GLY A 19 3.62 3.23 0.41
N ALA A 20 4.24 3.62 -0.71
CA ALA A 20 3.91 3.09 -2.03
C ALA A 20 4.22 1.59 -2.14
N ALA A 21 5.35 1.13 -1.59
CA ALA A 21 5.74 -0.28 -1.57
C ALA A 21 4.78 -1.13 -0.75
N VAL A 22 4.35 -0.66 0.43
CA VAL A 22 3.30 -1.31 1.23
C VAL A 22 2.02 -1.43 0.41
N ALA A 23 1.55 -0.33 -0.19
CA ALA A 23 0.33 -0.33 -0.98
C ALA A 23 0.40 -1.26 -2.20
N ALA A 24 1.55 -1.28 -2.90
CA ALA A 24 1.77 -2.10 -4.08
C ALA A 24 1.76 -3.60 -3.72
N GLN A 25 2.60 -4.03 -2.78
CA GLN A 25 2.77 -5.47 -2.48
C GLN A 25 1.61 -6.08 -1.70
N SER A 26 0.78 -5.26 -1.05
CA SER A 26 -0.46 -5.73 -0.40
C SER A 26 -1.68 -5.67 -1.32
N SER A 27 -1.51 -5.33 -2.60
CA SER A 27 -2.58 -5.35 -3.59
C SER A 27 -2.19 -6.12 -4.85
N THR A 28 -1.50 -5.48 -5.79
CA THR A 28 -1.27 -6.05 -7.13
C THR A 28 0.17 -5.93 -7.64
N GLY A 29 1.05 -5.22 -6.94
CA GLY A 29 2.41 -4.90 -7.40
C GLY A 29 3.46 -5.94 -7.03
N THR A 30 4.51 -6.01 -7.83
CA THR A 30 5.73 -6.78 -7.56
C THR A 30 6.98 -5.93 -7.83
N TRP A 31 8.17 -6.48 -7.61
CA TRP A 31 9.46 -5.76 -7.62
C TRP A 31 9.93 -5.29 -9.01
N THR A 32 9.28 -5.73 -10.09
CA THR A 32 9.59 -5.34 -11.45
C THR A 32 8.30 -5.23 -12.26
N THR A 33 8.31 -4.42 -13.33
CA THR A 33 7.16 -4.27 -14.21
C THR A 33 6.81 -5.59 -14.87
N VAL A 34 5.52 -5.90 -14.91
CA VAL A 34 4.99 -7.07 -15.62
C VAL A 34 4.03 -6.63 -16.71
N TRP A 35 4.21 -7.17 -17.92
CA TRP A 35 3.37 -6.81 -19.07
C TRP A 35 1.90 -7.19 -18.86
N THR A 36 1.63 -8.16 -18.00
CA THR A 36 0.29 -8.64 -17.65
C THR A 36 -0.56 -7.59 -16.96
N ASP A 37 0.04 -6.52 -16.43
CA ASP A 37 -0.70 -5.36 -15.93
C ASP A 37 -1.60 -4.75 -17.02
N GLY A 38 -1.20 -4.85 -18.30
CA GLY A 38 -1.99 -4.39 -19.45
C GLY A 38 -3.20 -5.26 -19.78
N LEU A 39 -3.37 -6.41 -19.13
CA LEU A 39 -4.54 -7.30 -19.30
C LEU A 39 -5.70 -6.93 -18.36
N THR A 40 -5.47 -6.02 -17.41
CA THR A 40 -6.47 -5.58 -16.43
C THR A 40 -6.42 -4.06 -16.24
N SER A 41 -7.34 -3.51 -15.45
CA SER A 41 -7.33 -2.09 -15.09
C SER A 41 -6.62 -1.89 -13.76
N LEU A 42 -5.33 -1.56 -13.80
CA LEU A 42 -4.59 -1.18 -12.58
C LEU A 42 -5.25 -0.02 -11.82
N ASP A 43 -5.90 0.91 -12.53
CA ASP A 43 -6.57 2.03 -11.87
C ASP A 43 -7.73 1.59 -10.97
N ARG A 44 -8.39 0.48 -11.31
CA ARG A 44 -9.44 -0.12 -10.50
C ARG A 44 -8.89 -0.92 -9.33
N TYR A 45 -7.82 -1.70 -9.52
CA TYR A 45 -7.40 -2.72 -8.56
C TYR A 45 -6.20 -2.35 -7.68
N LYS A 46 -5.39 -1.35 -8.07
CA LYS A 46 -4.20 -1.00 -7.28
C LYS A 46 -4.59 -0.35 -5.94
N GLY A 47 -3.98 -0.84 -4.86
CA GLY A 47 -3.90 -0.09 -3.60
C GLY A 47 -3.08 1.18 -3.83
N ARG A 48 -3.43 2.28 -3.15
CA ARG A 48 -2.73 3.57 -3.31
C ARG A 48 -2.44 4.15 -1.93
N CYS A 49 -1.19 4.49 -1.64
CA CYS A 49 -0.90 5.33 -0.48
C CYS A 49 -1.31 6.77 -0.83
N TYR A 50 -2.31 7.34 -0.13
CA TYR A 50 -2.84 8.67 -0.46
C TYR A 50 -2.43 9.76 0.53
N LEU A 51 -2.00 9.36 1.74
CA LEU A 51 -1.60 10.26 2.80
C LEU A 51 -0.49 9.61 3.62
N ILE A 52 0.52 10.40 3.95
CA ILE A 52 1.61 10.03 4.85
C ILE A 52 1.81 11.18 5.84
N GLU A 53 1.81 10.85 7.12
CA GLU A 53 1.99 11.81 8.22
C GLU A 53 3.12 11.34 9.13
N ALA A 54 3.99 12.25 9.57
CA ALA A 54 5.01 11.92 10.56
C ALA A 54 4.36 11.62 11.92
N VAL A 55 4.88 10.61 12.62
CA VAL A 55 4.45 10.31 14.00
C VAL A 55 5.10 11.29 14.95
N VAL A 56 4.28 12.07 15.66
CA VAL A 56 4.76 13.08 16.61
C VAL A 56 5.56 12.40 17.74
N GLY A 57 6.78 12.88 17.97
CA GLY A 57 7.66 12.39 19.05
C GLY A 57 8.50 11.17 18.69
N GLU A 58 8.40 10.65 17.46
CA GLU A 58 9.20 9.53 16.97
C GLU A 58 10.08 9.98 15.82
N ASP A 59 11.33 9.50 15.79
CA ASP A 59 12.23 9.75 14.67
C ASP A 59 12.00 8.70 13.57
N ASN A 60 11.96 9.16 12.31
CA ASN A 60 11.83 8.32 11.13
C ASN A 60 10.64 7.34 11.14
N GLN A 61 9.51 7.74 11.72
CA GLN A 61 8.26 6.96 11.72
C GLN A 61 7.09 7.74 11.16
N TYR A 62 6.24 7.03 10.43
CA TYR A 62 5.14 7.62 9.67
C TYR A 62 3.87 6.78 9.77
N MET A 63 2.72 7.43 9.70
CA MET A 63 1.44 6.79 9.40
C MET A 63 1.20 6.88 7.89
N ALA A 64 1.12 5.74 7.22
CA ALA A 64 0.78 5.63 5.80
C ALA A 64 -0.64 5.08 5.65
N TYR A 65 -1.50 5.80 4.92
CA TYR A 65 -2.91 5.44 4.76
C TYR A 65 -3.16 4.86 3.36
N VAL A 66 -3.71 3.65 3.33
CA VAL A 66 -3.88 2.85 2.10
C VAL A 66 -5.34 2.41 1.92
N PRO A 67 -6.07 2.94 0.93
CA PRO A 67 -7.30 2.38 0.40
C PRO A 67 -7.05 1.14 -0.46
N TYR A 68 -7.88 0.14 -0.21
CA TYR A 68 -8.03 -1.06 -1.01
C TYR A 68 -9.44 -1.09 -1.64
N PRO A 69 -9.54 -1.28 -2.97
CA PRO A 69 -10.82 -1.57 -3.64
C PRO A 69 -11.54 -2.76 -3.01
N LEU A 70 -12.87 -2.72 -2.92
CA LEU A 70 -13.66 -3.79 -2.29
C LEU A 70 -13.50 -5.12 -3.05
N ASP A 71 -13.44 -5.06 -4.38
CA ASP A 71 -13.34 -6.22 -5.28
C ASP A 71 -12.05 -7.04 -5.12
N LEU A 72 -11.11 -6.61 -4.28
CA LEU A 72 -9.92 -7.39 -3.93
C LEU A 72 -10.21 -8.49 -2.90
N PHE A 73 -11.34 -8.39 -2.18
CA PHE A 73 -11.62 -9.22 -1.02
C PHE A 73 -12.79 -10.17 -1.26
N GLU A 74 -12.61 -11.40 -0.81
CA GLU A 74 -13.63 -12.45 -0.81
C GLU A 74 -14.70 -12.17 0.26
N GLU A 75 -15.97 -12.29 -0.11
CA GLU A 75 -17.08 -12.06 0.80
C GLU A 75 -17.09 -13.05 1.97
N GLY A 76 -17.05 -12.52 3.20
CA GLY A 76 -17.12 -13.33 4.42
C GLY A 76 -15.81 -14.00 4.84
N SER A 77 -14.68 -13.70 4.20
CA SER A 77 -13.39 -14.34 4.44
C SER A 77 -12.40 -13.43 5.18
N VAL A 78 -12.33 -13.55 6.51
CA VAL A 78 -11.31 -12.87 7.33
C VAL A 78 -9.91 -13.33 6.96
N THR A 79 -9.75 -14.58 6.50
CA THR A 79 -8.46 -15.14 6.09
C THR A 79 -7.92 -14.49 4.82
N ASN A 80 -8.80 -14.04 3.91
CA ASN A 80 -8.40 -13.36 2.69
C ASN A 80 -8.08 -11.86 2.91
N MET A 81 -8.75 -11.22 3.87
CA MET A 81 -8.52 -9.83 4.28
C MET A 81 -7.18 -9.64 4.98
#